data_AF-X0VY09-F1
#
_entry.id   AF-X0VY09-F1
#
_cell.length_a   1.000
_cell.length_b   1.000
_cell.length_c   1.000
_cell.angle_alpha   90.00
_cell.angle_beta   90.00
_cell.angle_gamma   90.00
#
_symmetry.space_group_name_H-M   'P 1'
#
loop_
_entity.id
_entity.type
_entity.pdbx_description
1 polymer ?
#
loop_
_entity_poly.entity_id
_entity_poly.type
_entity_poly.pdbx_seq_one_letter_code
_entity_poly.pdbx_strand_id
1 'polypeptide(L)'
;YRLAMENVLDDPNVHAVLVLLTPQAMTECTATAEVVVDVISRKREKPVFASFLGAGKVADAMRVLRRGKIPHYDSPESAVGAVRAMNDYVRWLGRPKRVVKLFPVNRRKVEQIVDRHLRRGLREIGEMDSKEILEAYGFVTPKGSIATTAEQAANIAEQLGFPVVLKIWSPDIVHKSDVGGVKLGLNTSQEVMDAFDLMMYRIPKKAPDANILGVLVQEMCTKGREVILGMNRDARFGPLLMFGMGGIMVEVLKDVAFH
;
A
#
# COMPACT_ATOMS: atom_id res chain seq x y z
N TYR A 1 -13.00 -8.21 -48.77
CA TYR A 1 -12.86 -7.56 -47.46
C TYR A 1 -14.08 -6.72 -47.05
N ARG A 2 -14.60 -5.80 -47.89
CA ARG A 2 -15.72 -4.92 -47.52
C ARG A 2 -16.94 -5.63 -46.91
N LEU A 3 -17.52 -6.57 -47.66
CA LEU A 3 -18.70 -7.34 -47.22
C LEU A 3 -18.48 -8.05 -45.88
N ALA A 4 -17.32 -8.69 -45.72
CA ALA A 4 -16.96 -9.36 -44.46
C ALA A 4 -16.87 -8.38 -43.29
N MET A 5 -16.22 -7.23 -43.48
CA MET A 5 -16.12 -6.23 -42.41
C MET A 5 -17.47 -5.63 -42.05
N GLU A 6 -18.31 -5.31 -43.04
CA GLU A 6 -19.65 -4.76 -42.80
C GLU A 6 -20.50 -5.75 -41.99
N ASN A 7 -20.53 -7.03 -42.39
CA ASN A 7 -21.29 -8.06 -41.66
C ASN A 7 -20.77 -8.29 -40.24
N VAL A 8 -19.45 -8.37 -40.06
CA VAL A 8 -18.83 -8.59 -38.74
C VAL A 8 -19.05 -7.39 -37.81
N LEU A 9 -19.01 -6.17 -38.35
CA LEU A 9 -19.30 -4.96 -37.56
C LEU A 9 -20.77 -4.82 -37.22
N ASP A 10 -21.69 -5.39 -38.01
CA ASP A 10 -23.12 -5.37 -37.72
C ASP A 10 -23.57 -6.46 -36.74
N ASP A 11 -22.79 -7.54 -36.56
CA ASP A 11 -23.14 -8.62 -35.65
C ASP A 11 -23.11 -8.16 -34.18
N PRO A 12 -24.24 -8.16 -33.45
CA PRO A 12 -24.30 -7.72 -32.05
C PRO A 12 -23.43 -8.55 -31.10
N ASN A 13 -23.00 -9.76 -31.48
CA ASN A 13 -22.12 -10.60 -30.68
C ASN A 13 -20.63 -10.24 -30.84
N VAL A 14 -20.29 -9.40 -31.82
CA VAL A 14 -18.93 -8.92 -32.05
C VAL A 14 -18.71 -7.58 -31.38
N HIS A 15 -17.67 -7.48 -30.55
CA HIS A 15 -17.36 -6.28 -29.76
C HIS A 15 -16.05 -5.59 -30.20
N ALA A 16 -15.25 -6.26 -31.01
CA ALA A 16 -13.99 -5.75 -31.56
C ALA A 16 -13.62 -6.56 -32.81
N VAL A 17 -12.90 -5.96 -33.75
CA VAL A 17 -12.44 -6.63 -34.97
C VAL A 17 -10.94 -6.48 -35.11
N LEU A 18 -10.23 -7.60 -35.31
CA LEU A 18 -8.81 -7.59 -35.68
C LEU A 18 -8.67 -8.04 -37.14
N VAL A 19 -8.26 -7.12 -38.00
CA VAL A 19 -7.98 -7.41 -39.42
C VAL A 19 -6.57 -7.94 -39.54
N LEU A 20 -6.45 -9.26 -39.71
CA LEU A 20 -5.19 -9.94 -39.99
C LEU A 20 -4.98 -10.05 -41.49
N LEU A 21 -3.80 -9.66 -41.96
CA LEU A 21 -3.43 -9.77 -43.37
C LEU A 21 -1.97 -10.17 -43.50
N THR A 22 -1.68 -11.18 -44.31
CA THR A 22 -0.34 -11.55 -44.77
C THR A 22 -0.29 -11.40 -46.29
N PRO A 23 0.70 -10.69 -46.88
CA PRO A 23 0.79 -10.56 -48.33
C PRO A 23 1.07 -11.92 -48.97
N GLN A 24 0.18 -12.35 -49.86
CA GLN A 24 0.43 -13.43 -50.81
C GLN A 24 0.64 -12.83 -52.20
N ALA A 25 1.03 -13.64 -53.19
CA ALA A 25 1.42 -13.18 -54.54
C ALA A 25 0.38 -12.24 -55.23
N MET A 26 -0.90 -12.34 -54.88
CA MET A 26 -2.00 -11.56 -55.47
C MET A 26 -2.72 -10.64 -54.46
N THR A 27 -2.19 -10.46 -53.24
CA THR A 27 -2.89 -9.71 -52.18
C THR A 27 -2.70 -8.21 -52.31
N GLU A 28 -3.77 -7.48 -52.62
CA GLU A 28 -3.79 -6.02 -52.64
C GLU A 28 -3.88 -5.44 -51.21
N CYS A 29 -2.72 -5.35 -50.55
CA CYS A 29 -2.62 -4.89 -49.16
C CYS A 29 -3.13 -3.45 -48.98
N THR A 30 -2.77 -2.55 -49.89
CA THR A 30 -3.16 -1.13 -49.83
C THR A 30 -4.66 -0.95 -50.06
N ALA A 31 -5.22 -1.61 -51.09
CA ALA A 31 -6.66 -1.59 -51.34
C ALA A 31 -7.46 -2.15 -50.15
N THR A 32 -6.94 -3.20 -49.50
CA THR A 32 -7.55 -3.73 -48.28
C THR A 32 -7.54 -2.69 -47.15
N ALA A 33 -6.42 -2.00 -46.91
CA ALA A 33 -6.36 -0.94 -45.92
C ALA A 33 -7.33 0.21 -46.22
N GLU A 34 -7.49 0.62 -47.48
CA GLU A 34 -8.45 1.64 -47.89
C GLU A 34 -9.90 1.21 -47.59
N VAL A 35 -10.23 -0.06 -47.86
CA VAL A 35 -11.54 -0.63 -47.51
C VAL A 35 -11.76 -0.61 -46.00
N VAL A 36 -10.76 -1.01 -45.20
CA VAL A 36 -10.85 -0.99 -43.73
C VAL A 36 -11.15 0.44 -43.24
N VAL A 37 -10.42 1.44 -43.75
CA VAL A 37 -10.61 2.86 -43.40
C VAL A 37 -11.99 3.36 -43.81
N ASP A 38 -12.43 3.07 -45.03
CA ASP A 38 -13.74 3.52 -45.53
C ASP A 38 -14.89 2.91 -44.71
N VAL A 39 -14.85 1.62 -44.40
CA VAL A 39 -15.90 0.96 -43.60
C VAL A 39 -15.97 1.55 -42.18
N ILE A 40 -14.82 1.72 -41.50
CA ILE A 40 -14.79 2.28 -40.14
C ILE A 40 -15.22 3.75 -40.12
N SER A 41 -14.91 4.50 -41.18
CA SER A 41 -15.33 5.91 -41.27
C SER A 41 -16.86 6.07 -41.19
N ARG A 42 -17.61 5.03 -41.63
CA ARG A 42 -19.07 4.95 -41.61
C ARG A 42 -19.63 4.21 -40.38
N LYS A 43 -18.86 3.29 -39.78
CA LYS A 43 -19.27 2.44 -38.64
C LYS A 43 -18.25 2.51 -37.50
N ARG A 44 -18.40 3.51 -36.62
CA ARG A 44 -17.43 3.83 -35.54
C ARG A 44 -17.74 3.19 -34.18
N GLU A 45 -18.75 2.35 -34.07
CA GLU A 45 -19.23 1.86 -32.76
C GLU A 45 -18.32 0.80 -32.13
N LYS A 46 -17.61 0.00 -32.95
CA LYS A 46 -16.77 -1.10 -32.49
C LYS A 46 -15.30 -0.82 -32.81
N PRO A 47 -14.36 -1.03 -31.87
CA PRO A 47 -12.94 -0.84 -32.13
C PRO A 47 -12.45 -1.84 -33.17
N VAL A 48 -11.65 -1.34 -34.13
CA VAL A 48 -11.01 -2.14 -35.16
C VAL A 48 -9.49 -1.96 -35.08
N PHE A 49 -8.79 -3.07 -35.12
CA PHE A 49 -7.34 -3.17 -35.06
C PHE A 49 -6.85 -3.83 -36.34
N ALA A 50 -5.62 -3.55 -36.75
CA ALA A 50 -5.01 -4.21 -37.90
C ALA A 50 -3.68 -4.84 -37.53
N SER A 51 -3.39 -6.03 -38.07
CA SER A 51 -2.03 -6.58 -38.09
C SER A 51 -1.74 -7.09 -39.48
N PHE A 52 -1.05 -6.24 -40.24
CA PHE A 52 -0.62 -6.53 -41.61
C PHE A 52 0.84 -6.98 -41.54
N LEU A 53 1.07 -8.26 -41.83
CA LEU A 53 2.32 -8.99 -41.61
C LEU A 53 3.05 -9.20 -42.94
N GLY A 54 3.88 -8.23 -43.31
CA GLY A 54 4.58 -8.29 -44.60
C GLY A 54 5.83 -7.42 -44.71
N ALA A 55 6.33 -6.91 -43.58
CA ALA A 55 7.44 -5.96 -43.51
C ALA A 55 7.26 -4.81 -44.53
N GLY A 56 8.26 -4.54 -45.37
CA GLY A 56 8.20 -3.47 -46.36
C GLY A 56 7.04 -3.59 -47.36
N LYS A 57 6.52 -4.80 -47.62
CA LYS A 57 5.44 -5.03 -48.59
C LYS A 57 4.08 -4.45 -48.15
N VAL A 58 3.93 -4.11 -46.87
CA VAL A 58 2.69 -3.51 -46.32
C VAL A 58 2.85 -2.04 -45.94
N ALA A 59 3.99 -1.42 -46.26
CA ALA A 59 4.30 -0.05 -45.83
C ALA A 59 3.27 0.99 -46.32
N ASP A 60 2.80 0.87 -47.56
CA ASP A 60 1.75 1.75 -48.11
C ASP A 60 0.42 1.55 -47.37
N ALA A 61 0.03 0.29 -47.15
CA ALA A 61 -1.16 -0.07 -46.39
C ALA A 61 -1.11 0.48 -44.94
N MET A 62 0.04 0.39 -44.27
CA MET A 62 0.25 0.96 -42.93
C MET A 62 0.08 2.49 -42.92
N ARG A 63 0.54 3.20 -43.96
CA ARG A 63 0.32 4.65 -44.10
C ARG A 63 -1.17 4.99 -44.24
N VAL A 64 -1.91 4.19 -45.02
CA VAL A 64 -3.36 4.34 -45.15
C VAL A 64 -4.07 4.12 -43.81
N LEU A 65 -3.79 3.01 -43.11
CA LEU A 65 -4.35 2.71 -41.80
C LEU A 65 -4.07 3.83 -40.78
N ARG A 66 -2.83 4.33 -40.73
CA ARG A 66 -2.42 5.43 -39.85
C ARG A 66 -3.19 6.72 -40.15
N ARG A 67 -3.33 7.09 -41.43
CA ARG A 67 -4.13 8.27 -41.84
C ARG A 67 -5.60 8.11 -41.46
N GLY A 68 -6.13 6.90 -41.54
CA GLY A 68 -7.48 6.54 -41.09
C GLY A 68 -7.65 6.43 -39.57
N LYS A 69 -6.58 6.67 -38.78
CA LYS A 69 -6.54 6.52 -37.32
C LYS A 69 -6.87 5.10 -36.83
N ILE A 70 -6.48 4.10 -37.61
CA ILE A 70 -6.62 2.69 -37.23
C ILE A 70 -5.30 2.22 -36.63
N PRO A 71 -5.28 1.69 -35.40
CA PRO A 71 -4.07 1.16 -34.80
C PRO A 71 -3.63 -0.10 -35.56
N HIS A 72 -2.38 -0.07 -36.04
CA HIS A 72 -1.71 -1.22 -36.65
C HIS A 72 -0.64 -1.76 -35.69
N TYR A 73 -0.53 -3.08 -35.62
CA TYR A 73 0.41 -3.81 -34.78
C TYR A 73 1.25 -4.75 -35.64
N ASP A 74 2.54 -4.81 -35.33
CA ASP A 74 3.51 -5.63 -36.06
C ASP A 74 3.32 -7.15 -35.81
N SER A 75 2.53 -7.52 -34.80
CA SER A 75 2.14 -8.91 -34.54
C SER A 75 0.68 -9.03 -34.07
N PRO A 76 0.00 -10.16 -34.34
CA PRO A 76 -1.34 -10.42 -33.82
C PRO A 76 -1.38 -10.43 -32.29
N GLU A 77 -0.35 -10.95 -31.63
CA GLU A 77 -0.24 -11.01 -30.17
C GLU A 77 -0.21 -9.62 -29.55
N SER A 78 0.51 -8.67 -30.16
CA SER A 78 0.55 -7.28 -29.71
C SER A 78 -0.84 -6.62 -29.83
N ALA A 79 -1.56 -6.90 -30.91
CA ALA A 79 -2.93 -6.41 -31.10
C ALA A 79 -3.89 -7.00 -30.05
N VAL A 80 -3.83 -8.31 -29.82
CA VAL A 80 -4.63 -8.98 -28.78
C VAL A 80 -4.25 -8.49 -27.37
N GLY A 81 -2.97 -8.19 -27.13
CA GLY A 81 -2.49 -7.57 -25.89
C GLY A 81 -3.14 -6.21 -25.64
N ALA A 82 -3.27 -5.38 -26.68
CA ALA A 82 -3.98 -4.11 -26.59
C ALA A 82 -5.49 -4.30 -26.32
N VAL A 83 -6.14 -5.25 -27.01
CA VAL A 83 -7.56 -5.59 -26.76
C VAL A 83 -7.76 -6.04 -25.31
N ARG A 84 -6.86 -6.87 -24.78
CA ARG A 84 -6.88 -7.31 -23.38
C ARG A 84 -6.74 -6.12 -22.43
N ALA A 85 -5.77 -5.23 -22.65
CA ALA A 85 -5.56 -4.05 -21.82
C ALA A 85 -6.79 -3.13 -21.81
N MET A 86 -7.45 -2.93 -22.95
CA MET A 86 -8.69 -2.18 -23.05
C MET A 86 -9.83 -2.84 -22.26
N ASN A 87 -10.01 -4.16 -22.40
CA ASN A 87 -11.01 -4.90 -21.65
C ASN A 87 -10.75 -4.87 -20.14
N ASP A 88 -9.49 -5.04 -19.71
CA ASP A 88 -9.10 -5.00 -18.31
C ASP A 88 -9.34 -3.60 -17.72
N TYR A 89 -9.09 -2.55 -18.50
CA TYR A 89 -9.36 -1.17 -18.11
C TYR A 89 -10.86 -0.87 -17.97
N VAL A 90 -11.68 -1.28 -18.94
CA VAL A 90 -13.16 -1.13 -18.85
C VAL A 90 -13.71 -1.93 -17.68
N ARG A 91 -13.23 -3.16 -17.47
CA ARG A 91 -13.59 -3.97 -16.29
C ARG A 91 -13.23 -3.25 -15.00
N TRP A 92 -12.05 -2.62 -14.94
CA TRP A 92 -11.63 -1.82 -13.78
C TRP A 92 -12.54 -0.60 -13.56
N LEU A 93 -12.87 0.16 -14.61
CA LEU A 93 -13.80 1.30 -14.54
C LEU A 93 -15.20 0.88 -14.10
N GLY A 94 -15.66 -0.29 -14.55
CA GLY A 94 -16.94 -0.87 -14.18
C GLY A 94 -16.98 -1.51 -12.79
N ARG A 95 -15.84 -1.59 -12.08
CA ARG A 95 -15.85 -2.09 -10.70
C ARG A 95 -16.69 -1.14 -9.84
N PRO A 96 -17.67 -1.65 -9.07
CA PRO A 96 -18.42 -0.81 -8.16
C PRO A 96 -17.44 -0.08 -7.24
N LYS A 97 -17.68 1.22 -7.01
CA LYS A 97 -16.89 2.00 -6.06
C LYS A 97 -16.84 1.22 -4.76
N ARG A 98 -15.63 0.91 -4.30
CA ARG A 98 -15.45 0.15 -3.05
C ARG A 98 -16.15 0.92 -1.94
N VAL A 99 -17.16 0.32 -1.35
CA VAL A 99 -17.82 0.89 -0.17
C VAL A 99 -16.81 0.81 0.97
N VAL A 100 -16.20 1.94 1.29
CA VAL A 100 -15.29 2.02 2.43
C VAL A 100 -16.14 1.97 3.69
N LYS A 101 -15.89 0.96 4.54
CA LYS A 101 -16.55 0.89 5.84
C LYS A 101 -16.09 2.09 6.66
N LEU A 102 -17.05 2.92 7.04
CA LEU A 102 -16.81 4.02 7.96
C LEU A 102 -16.92 3.47 9.38
N PHE A 103 -15.97 3.86 10.22
CA PHE A 103 -15.97 3.55 11.64
C PHE A 103 -16.34 4.82 12.42
N PRO A 104 -17.15 4.72 13.48
CA PRO A 104 -17.35 5.84 14.40
C PRO A 104 -16.03 6.08 15.13
N VAL A 105 -15.39 7.22 14.85
CA VAL A 105 -14.04 7.55 15.35
C VAL A 105 -14.01 8.98 15.88
N ASN A 106 -13.16 9.24 16.87
CA ASN A 106 -13.03 10.55 17.49
C ASN A 106 -11.97 11.40 16.79
N ARG A 107 -12.29 11.93 15.61
CA ARG A 107 -11.35 12.77 14.82
C ARG A 107 -10.92 14.03 15.57
N ARG A 108 -11.82 14.64 16.34
CA ARG A 108 -11.54 15.87 17.09
C ARG A 108 -10.43 15.67 18.12
N LYS A 109 -10.40 14.52 18.81
CA LYS A 109 -9.31 14.18 19.75
C LYS A 109 -7.97 14.11 19.02
N VAL A 110 -7.94 13.49 17.85
CA VAL A 110 -6.73 13.32 17.04
C VAL A 110 -6.22 14.67 16.53
N GLU A 111 -7.11 15.51 15.99
CA GLU A 111 -6.77 16.87 15.53
C GLU A 111 -6.14 17.69 16.67
N GLN A 112 -6.70 17.62 17.88
CA GLN A 112 -6.14 18.32 19.05
C GLN A 112 -4.72 17.84 19.41
N ILE A 113 -4.46 16.54 19.32
CA ILE A 113 -3.12 15.96 19.59
C ILE A 113 -2.14 16.44 18.51
N VAL A 114 -2.52 16.37 17.23
CA VAL A 114 -1.67 16.79 16.11
C VAL A 114 -1.37 18.30 16.17
N ASP A 115 -2.39 19.13 16.39
CA ASP A 115 -2.23 20.60 16.48
C ASP A 115 -1.36 21.02 17.66
N ARG A 116 -1.40 20.28 18.77
CA ARG A 116 -0.51 20.51 19.91
C ARG A 116 0.95 20.28 19.54
N HIS A 117 1.25 19.21 18.78
CA HIS A 117 2.61 18.90 18.33
C HIS A 117 3.12 19.90 17.30
N LEU A 118 2.29 20.21 16.30
CA LEU A 118 2.62 21.19 15.25
C LEU A 118 2.93 22.57 15.85
N ARG A 119 2.16 23.03 16.85
CA ARG A 119 2.44 24.30 17.55
C ARG A 119 3.78 24.32 18.30
N ARG A 120 4.31 23.15 18.67
CA ARG A 120 5.63 22.99 19.32
C ARG A 120 6.75 22.74 18.32
N GLY A 121 6.46 22.72 17.02
CA GLY A 121 7.43 22.38 15.96
C GLY A 121 7.81 20.90 15.91
N LEU A 122 7.10 20.04 16.65
CA LEU A 122 7.37 18.60 16.70
C LEU A 122 6.62 17.90 15.57
N ARG A 123 7.35 17.10 14.79
CA ARG A 123 6.79 16.29 13.68
C ARG A 123 6.63 14.81 14.02
N GLU A 124 7.16 14.41 15.16
CA GLU A 124 7.05 13.05 15.69
C GLU A 124 6.11 13.06 16.89
N ILE A 125 5.29 12.01 17.00
CA ILE A 125 4.34 11.82 18.10
C ILE A 125 4.82 10.61 18.91
N GLY A 126 5.01 10.80 20.20
CA GLY A 126 5.51 9.77 21.11
C GLY A 126 4.52 8.63 21.34
N GLU A 127 4.96 7.58 22.05
CA GLU A 127 4.16 6.35 22.27
C GLU A 127 2.81 6.60 22.96
N MET A 128 2.75 7.49 23.96
CA MET A 128 1.51 7.79 24.69
C MET A 128 0.46 8.47 23.81
N ASP A 129 0.82 9.59 23.17
CA ASP A 129 -0.08 10.30 22.26
C ASP A 129 -0.46 9.42 21.04
N SER A 130 0.47 8.57 20.56
CA SER A 130 0.18 7.62 19.48
C SER A 130 -0.87 6.58 19.89
N LYS A 131 -0.82 6.05 21.12
CA LYS A 131 -1.85 5.14 21.64
C LYS A 131 -3.21 5.83 21.77
N GLU A 132 -3.23 7.07 22.24
CA GLU A 132 -4.46 7.85 22.32
C GLU A 132 -5.09 8.09 20.94
N ILE A 133 -4.27 8.29 19.91
CA ILE A 133 -4.74 8.37 18.52
C ILE A 133 -5.32 7.01 18.08
N LEU A 134 -4.60 5.92 18.32
CA LEU A 134 -5.06 4.57 17.95
C LEU A 134 -6.39 4.22 18.62
N GLU A 135 -6.53 4.48 19.91
CA GLU A 135 -7.79 4.29 20.65
C GLU A 135 -8.93 5.15 20.10
N ALA A 136 -8.65 6.39 19.70
CA ALA A 136 -9.64 7.27 19.05
C ALA A 136 -10.15 6.71 17.72
N TYR A 137 -9.38 5.83 17.08
CA TYR A 137 -9.74 5.07 15.87
C TYR A 137 -10.25 3.64 16.17
N GLY A 138 -10.45 3.28 17.44
CA GLY A 138 -11.03 2.00 17.86
C GLY A 138 -10.04 0.84 17.99
N PHE A 139 -8.73 1.11 17.96
CA PHE A 139 -7.72 0.09 18.28
C PHE A 139 -7.69 -0.17 19.79
N VAL A 140 -7.47 -1.44 20.15
CA VAL A 140 -7.21 -1.84 21.54
C VAL A 140 -5.71 -1.83 21.77
N THR A 141 -5.27 -1.01 22.73
CA THR A 141 -3.88 -0.86 23.15
C THR A 141 -3.69 -1.52 24.52
N PRO A 142 -2.50 -2.07 24.84
CA PRO A 142 -2.24 -2.60 26.17
C PRO A 142 -2.17 -1.46 27.19
N LYS A 143 -2.83 -1.61 28.34
CA LYS A 143 -2.86 -0.56 29.36
C LYS A 143 -1.50 -0.41 30.02
N GLY A 144 -1.19 0.82 30.46
CA GLY A 144 0.05 1.11 31.13
C GLY A 144 0.10 2.50 31.74
N SER A 145 1.12 2.75 32.55
CA SER A 145 1.35 4.04 33.20
C SER A 145 2.84 4.27 33.45
N ILE A 146 3.24 5.53 33.55
CA ILE A 146 4.64 5.92 33.77
C ILE A 146 4.95 5.88 35.27
N ALA A 147 6.08 5.27 35.61
CA ALA A 147 6.69 5.28 36.92
C ALA A 147 8.00 6.07 36.90
N THR A 148 8.24 6.84 37.97
CA THR A 148 9.51 7.54 38.22
C THR A 148 10.31 6.91 39.35
N THR A 149 9.75 5.94 40.09
CA THR A 149 10.46 5.14 41.11
C THR A 149 10.15 3.66 40.97
N ALA A 150 11.00 2.80 41.56
CA ALA A 150 10.81 1.36 41.57
C ALA A 150 9.52 0.96 42.30
N GLU A 151 9.20 1.60 43.43
CA GLU A 151 7.98 1.34 44.20
C GLU A 151 6.74 1.74 43.42
N GLN A 152 6.78 2.88 42.72
CA GLN A 152 5.69 3.29 41.84
C GLN A 152 5.50 2.27 40.70
N ALA A 153 6.60 1.76 40.13
CA ALA A 153 6.54 0.76 39.07
C ALA A 153 5.90 -0.54 39.56
N ALA A 154 6.28 -1.00 40.76
CA ALA A 154 5.69 -2.17 41.42
C ALA A 154 4.19 -1.99 41.67
N ASN A 155 3.77 -0.86 42.24
CA ASN A 155 2.36 -0.57 42.50
C ASN A 155 1.52 -0.56 41.20
N ILE A 156 2.05 0.02 40.12
CA ILE A 156 1.37 -0.01 38.82
C ILE A 156 1.27 -1.46 38.30
N ALA A 157 2.33 -2.25 38.43
CA ALA A 157 2.32 -3.64 38.00
C ALA A 157 1.28 -4.49 38.75
N GLU A 158 1.14 -4.28 40.07
CA GLU A 158 0.12 -4.95 40.88
C GLU A 158 -1.31 -4.58 40.45
N GLN A 159 -1.53 -3.32 40.09
CA GLN A 159 -2.83 -2.85 39.59
C GLN A 159 -3.18 -3.39 38.20
N LEU A 160 -2.18 -3.53 37.31
CA LEU A 160 -2.37 -4.08 35.97
C LEU A 160 -2.51 -5.61 35.98
N GLY A 161 -1.86 -6.27 36.94
CA GLY A 161 -1.69 -7.71 36.96
C GLY A 161 -0.51 -8.19 36.10
N PHE A 162 -0.02 -9.37 36.41
CA PHE A 162 1.17 -9.96 35.78
C PHE A 162 0.81 -10.94 34.65
N PRO A 163 1.68 -11.13 33.64
CA PRO A 163 2.99 -10.48 33.47
C PRO A 163 2.92 -9.06 32.91
N VAL A 164 3.90 -8.23 33.30
CA VAL A 164 4.09 -6.86 32.79
C VAL A 164 5.40 -6.70 32.01
N VAL A 165 5.47 -5.58 31.29
CA VAL A 165 6.63 -5.11 30.54
C VAL A 165 7.06 -3.75 31.10
N LEU A 166 8.37 -3.54 31.25
CA LEU A 166 8.96 -2.22 31.47
C LEU A 166 9.59 -1.70 30.18
N LYS A 167 9.33 -0.43 29.85
CA LYS A 167 9.95 0.28 28.71
C LYS A 167 10.47 1.63 29.15
N ILE A 168 11.68 1.99 28.78
CA ILE A 168 12.24 3.32 29.04
C ILE A 168 11.35 4.39 28.40
N TRP A 169 11.06 5.45 29.15
CA TRP A 169 10.29 6.58 28.66
C TRP A 169 11.22 7.80 28.49
N SER A 170 11.59 8.08 27.24
CA SER A 170 12.45 9.19 26.88
C SER A 170 12.14 9.64 25.45
N PRO A 171 12.02 10.96 25.18
CA PRO A 171 11.88 11.48 23.81
C PRO A 171 13.14 11.28 22.97
N ASP A 172 14.31 11.10 23.60
CA ASP A 172 15.61 11.01 22.92
C ASP A 172 16.00 9.55 22.59
N ILE A 173 15.22 8.57 23.06
CA ILE A 173 15.49 7.14 22.86
C ILE A 173 14.34 6.50 22.06
N VAL A 174 14.47 6.54 20.72
CA VAL A 174 13.51 5.93 19.79
C VAL A 174 13.63 4.40 19.80
N HIS A 175 14.84 3.86 19.62
CA HIS A 175 15.12 2.42 19.61
C HIS A 175 15.44 1.90 21.02
N LYS A 176 14.40 1.75 21.83
CA LYS A 176 14.50 1.36 23.26
C LYS A 176 15.30 0.09 23.50
N SER A 177 15.11 -0.93 22.65
CA SER A 177 15.77 -2.23 22.82
C SER A 177 17.30 -2.13 22.75
N ASP A 178 17.85 -1.23 21.93
CA ASP A 178 19.29 -1.11 21.70
C ASP A 178 20.05 -0.67 22.94
N VAL A 179 19.40 0.14 23.79
CA VAL A 179 19.97 0.56 25.08
C VAL A 179 19.65 -0.40 26.22
N GLY A 180 18.91 -1.49 25.95
CA GLY A 180 18.34 -2.36 27.00
C GLY A 180 17.14 -1.72 27.70
N GLY A 181 16.47 -0.79 27.01
CA GLY A 181 15.33 -0.03 27.48
C GLY A 181 14.00 -0.78 27.44
N VAL A 182 14.01 -2.10 27.29
CA VAL A 182 12.81 -2.95 27.32
C VAL A 182 13.09 -4.19 28.14
N LYS A 183 12.25 -4.47 29.14
CA LYS A 183 12.27 -5.70 29.93
C LYS A 183 10.90 -6.35 29.90
N LEU A 184 10.85 -7.58 29.38
CA LEU A 184 9.62 -8.37 29.19
C LEU A 184 9.46 -9.42 30.29
N GLY A 185 8.23 -9.91 30.45
CA GLY A 185 7.93 -11.13 31.19
C GLY A 185 8.17 -11.02 32.70
N LEU A 186 7.88 -9.85 33.29
CA LEU A 186 8.03 -9.63 34.73
C LEU A 186 6.76 -10.12 35.44
N ASN A 187 6.91 -11.02 36.40
CA ASN A 187 5.82 -11.77 37.03
C ASN A 187 5.59 -11.39 38.49
N THR A 188 6.47 -10.60 39.09
CA THR A 188 6.36 -10.19 40.49
C THR A 188 6.78 -8.74 40.68
N SER A 189 6.28 -8.11 41.75
CA SER A 189 6.66 -6.75 42.14
C SER A 189 8.17 -6.61 42.36
N GLN A 190 8.82 -7.64 42.90
CA GLN A 190 10.28 -7.65 43.09
C GLN A 190 11.03 -7.64 41.75
N GLU A 191 10.62 -8.49 40.80
CA GLU A 191 11.22 -8.50 39.45
C GLU A 191 11.07 -7.15 38.75
N VAL A 192 9.94 -6.44 38.98
CA VAL A 192 9.70 -5.09 38.46
C VAL A 192 10.65 -4.07 39.08
N MET A 193 10.81 -4.06 40.40
CA MET A 193 11.74 -3.14 41.10
C MET A 193 13.18 -3.38 40.64
N ASP A 194 13.63 -4.63 40.65
CA ASP A 194 14.99 -4.99 40.23
C ASP A 194 15.27 -4.57 38.78
N ALA A 195 14.29 -4.78 37.89
CA ALA A 195 14.39 -4.37 36.49
C ALA A 195 14.42 -2.84 36.33
N PHE A 196 13.60 -2.12 37.09
CA PHE A 196 13.57 -0.66 37.10
C PHE A 196 14.94 -0.08 37.50
N ASP A 197 15.48 -0.52 38.64
CA ASP A 197 16.77 -0.05 39.16
C ASP A 197 17.90 -0.37 38.19
N LEU A 198 17.89 -1.56 37.60
CA LEU A 198 18.88 -1.97 36.61
C LEU A 198 18.84 -1.09 35.35
N MET A 199 17.64 -0.75 34.86
CA MET A 199 17.45 0.15 33.73
C MET A 199 17.95 1.56 34.06
N MET A 200 17.58 2.10 35.22
CA MET A 200 18.01 3.43 35.68
C MET A 200 19.50 3.52 35.96
N TYR A 201 20.15 2.41 36.31
CA TYR A 201 21.59 2.36 36.46
C TYR A 201 22.36 2.27 35.13
N ARG A 202 21.84 1.51 34.14
CA ARG A 202 22.57 1.18 32.90
C ARG A 202 22.33 2.17 31.77
N ILE A 203 21.09 2.60 31.56
CA ILE A 203 20.72 3.39 30.38
C ILE A 203 21.40 4.76 30.35
N PRO A 204 21.49 5.52 31.47
CA PRO A 204 22.23 6.78 31.47
C PRO A 204 23.71 6.64 31.08
N LYS A 205 24.33 5.48 31.30
CA LYS A 205 25.73 5.23 30.90
C LYS A 205 25.88 4.98 29.40
N LYS A 206 24.82 4.47 28.76
CA LYS A 206 24.79 4.20 27.32
C LYS A 206 24.29 5.39 26.49
N ALA A 207 23.42 6.21 27.09
CA ALA A 207 22.83 7.39 26.48
C ALA A 207 22.88 8.56 27.49
N PRO A 208 24.07 9.13 27.75
CA PRO A 208 24.27 10.15 28.79
C PRO A 208 23.52 11.46 28.51
N ASP A 209 23.31 11.78 27.24
CA ASP A 209 22.63 13.01 26.81
C ASP A 209 21.11 12.84 26.71
N ALA A 210 20.58 11.63 26.94
CA ALA A 210 19.16 11.36 26.81
C ALA A 210 18.37 11.82 28.05
N ASN A 211 17.31 12.57 27.83
CA ASN A 211 16.36 12.98 28.86
C ASN A 211 15.44 11.81 29.23
N ILE A 212 15.76 11.10 30.31
CA ILE A 212 14.95 9.99 30.81
C ILE A 212 13.86 10.54 31.73
N LEU A 213 12.62 10.39 31.31
CA LEU A 213 11.43 10.89 32.02
C LEU A 213 10.82 9.84 32.98
N GLY A 214 11.25 8.59 32.88
CA GLY A 214 10.78 7.48 33.73
C GLY A 214 10.75 6.15 32.97
N VAL A 215 9.92 5.23 33.46
CA VAL A 215 9.70 3.91 32.87
C VAL A 215 8.21 3.67 32.70
N LEU A 216 7.79 3.31 31.49
CA LEU A 216 6.43 2.85 31.22
C LEU A 216 6.28 1.40 31.69
N VAL A 217 5.38 1.18 32.64
CA VAL A 217 4.89 -0.14 33.04
C VAL A 217 3.65 -0.46 32.22
N GLN A 218 3.62 -1.63 31.56
CA GLN A 218 2.55 -1.98 30.63
C GLN A 218 2.15 -3.46 30.74
N GLU A 219 0.88 -3.77 30.52
CA GLU A 219 0.39 -5.14 30.34
C GLU A 219 1.19 -5.87 29.24
N MET A 220 1.55 -7.13 29.48
CA MET A 220 2.20 -7.97 28.47
C MET A 220 1.17 -8.74 27.63
N CYS A 221 1.14 -8.49 26.33
CA CYS A 221 0.39 -9.34 25.39
C CYS A 221 1.10 -10.69 25.21
N THR A 222 0.47 -11.79 25.62
CA THR A 222 1.08 -13.13 25.65
C THR A 222 0.65 -14.05 24.50
N LYS A 223 -0.37 -13.68 23.73
CA LYS A 223 -0.95 -14.50 22.65
C LYS A 223 -1.34 -13.64 21.47
N GLY A 224 -1.15 -14.17 20.26
CA GLY A 224 -1.58 -13.53 19.02
C GLY A 224 -0.64 -13.82 17.87
N ARG A 225 -0.98 -13.29 16.69
CA ARG A 225 -0.06 -13.20 15.55
C ARG A 225 0.49 -11.79 15.52
N GLU A 226 1.81 -11.68 15.48
CA GLU A 226 2.46 -10.39 15.28
C GLU A 226 2.37 -10.01 13.80
N VAL A 227 1.87 -8.81 13.53
CA VAL A 227 1.78 -8.23 12.19
C VAL A 227 2.32 -6.81 12.23
N ILE A 228 2.84 -6.34 11.11
CA ILE A 228 3.20 -4.94 10.91
C ILE A 228 2.18 -4.28 9.99
N LEU A 229 1.75 -3.07 10.36
CA LEU A 229 0.94 -2.20 9.54
C LEU A 229 1.59 -0.82 9.54
N GLY A 230 1.87 -0.29 8.36
CA GLY A 230 2.42 1.05 8.19
C GLY A 230 1.77 1.77 7.02
N MET A 231 1.84 3.08 7.01
CA MET A 231 1.42 3.90 5.86
C MET A 231 2.46 4.98 5.63
N ASN A 232 2.85 5.16 4.37
CA ASN A 232 3.68 6.26 3.93
C ASN A 232 2.95 7.03 2.83
N ARG A 233 3.10 8.34 2.76
CA ARG A 233 2.59 9.12 1.64
C ARG A 233 3.75 9.52 0.75
N ASP A 234 3.94 8.78 -0.34
CA ASP A 234 4.94 9.07 -1.36
C ASP A 234 4.49 10.26 -2.22
N ALA A 235 5.44 11.08 -2.66
CA ALA A 235 5.17 12.29 -3.42
C ALA A 235 4.65 12.02 -4.85
N ARG A 236 4.95 10.86 -5.43
CA ARG A 236 4.57 10.48 -6.80
C ARG A 236 3.41 9.49 -6.81
N PHE A 237 3.47 8.48 -5.93
CA PHE A 237 2.51 7.39 -5.90
C PHE A 237 1.33 7.65 -4.95
N GLY A 238 1.44 8.63 -4.05
CA GLY A 238 0.41 8.92 -3.06
C GLY A 238 0.49 7.99 -1.84
N PRO A 239 -0.64 7.70 -1.16
CA PRO A 239 -0.62 6.84 0.02
C PRO A 239 -0.26 5.39 -0.34
N LEU A 240 0.77 4.87 0.31
CA LEU A 240 1.25 3.49 0.23
C LEU A 240 0.99 2.81 1.57
N LEU A 241 0.31 1.66 1.54
CA LEU A 241 0.09 0.83 2.73
C LEU A 241 1.09 -0.32 2.77
N MET A 242 1.73 -0.50 3.92
CA MET A 242 2.59 -1.64 4.23
C MET A 242 1.85 -2.59 5.16
N PHE A 243 1.78 -3.86 4.78
CA PHE A 243 1.28 -4.93 5.65
C PHE A 243 2.17 -6.17 5.52
N GLY A 244 2.47 -6.81 6.64
CA GLY A 244 3.32 -8.01 6.68
C GLY A 244 3.30 -8.71 8.03
N MET A 245 4.06 -9.80 8.16
CA MET A 245 4.32 -10.40 9.46
C MET A 245 5.15 -9.45 10.31
N GLY A 246 4.87 -9.37 11.61
CA GLY A 246 5.54 -8.48 12.55
C GLY A 246 6.77 -9.13 13.21
N GLY A 247 7.34 -8.42 14.18
CA GLY A 247 8.47 -8.88 14.98
C GLY A 247 9.82 -8.30 14.54
N ILE A 248 10.88 -8.66 15.26
CA ILE A 248 12.24 -8.15 15.02
C ILE A 248 12.82 -8.51 13.64
N MET A 249 12.22 -9.47 12.93
CA MET A 249 12.70 -9.95 11.64
C MET A 249 12.22 -9.12 10.44
N VAL A 250 11.32 -8.14 10.63
CA VAL A 250 10.79 -7.33 9.51
C VAL A 250 11.86 -6.48 8.84
N GLU A 251 12.74 -5.86 9.63
CA GLU A 251 13.85 -5.05 9.11
C GLU A 251 14.89 -5.90 8.34
N VAL A 252 14.97 -7.20 8.64
CA VAL A 252 15.94 -8.13 8.04
C VAL A 252 15.38 -8.85 6.81
N LEU A 253 14.09 -9.21 6.81
CA LEU A 253 13.53 -10.12 5.81
C LEU A 253 13.02 -9.44 4.54
N LYS A 254 12.82 -8.11 4.52
CA LYS A 254 12.20 -7.38 3.39
C LYS A 254 10.85 -7.99 2.94
N ASP A 255 10.17 -8.72 3.81
CA ASP A 255 8.90 -9.38 3.50
C ASP A 255 7.73 -8.42 3.78
N VAL A 256 7.66 -7.38 2.95
CA VAL A 256 6.62 -6.34 3.02
C VAL A 256 5.95 -6.19 1.65
N ALA A 257 4.63 -6.30 1.62
CA ALA A 257 3.85 -5.96 0.44
C ALA A 257 3.40 -4.50 0.52
N PHE A 258 3.61 -3.75 -0.56
CA PHE A 258 3.08 -2.41 -0.72
C PHE A 258 1.79 -2.48 -1.54
N HIS A 259 0.73 -1.90 -1.00
CA HIS A 259 -0.59 -1.81 -1.61
C HIS A 259 -1.01 -0.36 -1.83
#